data_AF-A0AAE9L7M8-F1
#
_entry.id   AF-A0AAE9L7M8-F1
#
_cell.length_a   1.000
_cell.length_b   1.000
_cell.length_c   1.000
_cell.angle_alpha   90.00
_cell.angle_beta   90.00
_cell.angle_gamma   90.00
#
_symmetry.space_group_name_H-M   'P 1'
#
loop_
_entity.id
_entity.type
_entity.pdbx_description
1 polymer ?
#
loop_
_entity_poly.entity_id
_entity_poly.type
_entity_poly.pdbx_seq_one_letter_code
_entity_poly.pdbx_strand_id
1 'polypeptide(L)'
;MKWKEPTFGATPMLKALTTANAHRKAQAFDLVAEQKKQKLNYPDWAQSWMRKYKEDWYIAQANGDEVGMRKAQKLAEGLRSKLREMATFPKWAQEQMQKETVRWMTAEASGDIRDKLAAEKAGRAIREKLGLIDTSTKVPPEEPAINESKDEPTKTNVKTPAGKWIPAEFQYNGSSKAEKTFKRRSLKFTKMQWNQEKIHGLWEATKKIQETYHIQIDPRLLLAIIIQEGTGSFNTSSTNRAADGEHGAETNYAKDLMKANSLVFGKILGYIYYGQEFRQAVVKNNKLSGITGKGDVFQYCNWFTPIIRMKSKRVECGIYASDNLWGENVREIYNIFSGNEASNYEQYLLSLDKSVTQEIAASEGIKLPKFIFRSEQNGNNSRKKVTGEWTIVGKR
;
A
#
# COMPACT_ATOMS: atom_id res chain seq x y z
N MET A 1 -31.88 31.32 19.96
CA MET A 1 -30.49 30.92 19.65
C MET A 1 -30.01 30.02 20.79
N LYS A 2 -29.61 28.77 20.52
CA LYS A 2 -28.91 27.93 21.51
C LYS A 2 -27.44 28.31 21.48
N TRP A 3 -26.96 28.97 22.53
CA TRP A 3 -25.54 29.28 22.73
C TRP A 3 -24.78 27.95 22.87
N LYS A 4 -23.81 27.68 22.00
CA LYS A 4 -22.88 26.55 22.17
C LYS A 4 -21.67 27.06 22.94
N GLU A 5 -21.42 26.48 24.11
CA GLU A 5 -20.22 26.76 24.88
C GLU A 5 -18.96 26.49 24.03
N PRO A 6 -17.95 27.38 24.05
CA PRO A 6 -16.66 27.11 23.45
C PRO A 6 -15.96 25.98 24.22
N THR A 7 -15.63 24.89 23.54
CA THR A 7 -14.76 23.84 24.08
C THR A 7 -13.32 24.37 24.13
N PHE A 8 -12.88 24.87 25.27
CA PHE A 8 -11.47 25.17 25.51
C PHE A 8 -10.70 23.85 25.62
N GLY A 9 -9.70 23.64 24.76
CA GLY A 9 -8.80 22.49 24.87
C GLY A 9 -7.99 22.52 26.18
N ALA A 10 -7.43 21.37 26.57
CA ALA A 10 -6.66 21.26 27.82
C ALA A 10 -5.56 22.33 27.94
N THR A 11 -5.55 23.06 29.06
CA THR A 11 -4.56 24.10 29.34
C THR A 11 -3.15 23.49 29.46
N PRO A 12 -2.07 24.28 29.27
CA PRO A 12 -0.69 23.79 29.41
C PRO A 12 -0.41 23.09 30.75
N MET A 13 -1.01 23.58 31.84
CA MET A 13 -0.89 22.98 33.17
C MET A 13 -1.55 21.59 33.25
N LEU A 14 -2.75 21.44 32.67
CA LEU A 14 -3.43 20.14 32.58
C LEU A 14 -2.63 19.14 31.73
N LYS A 15 -2.03 19.60 30.63
CA LYS A 15 -1.14 18.74 29.80
C LYS A 15 0.09 18.27 30.58
N ALA A 16 0.73 19.17 31.33
CA ALA A 16 1.89 18.82 32.17
C ALA A 16 1.53 17.80 33.26
N LEU A 17 0.38 17.98 33.93
CA LEU A 17 -0.10 17.06 34.96
C LEU A 17 -0.46 15.68 34.37
N THR A 18 -1.09 15.65 33.20
CA THR A 18 -1.39 14.41 32.47
C THR A 18 -0.13 13.64 32.11
N THR A 19 0.89 14.31 31.58
CA THR A 19 2.19 13.69 31.26
C THR A 19 2.87 13.14 32.52
N ALA A 20 2.91 13.91 33.62
CA ALA A 20 3.53 13.46 34.87
C ALA A 20 2.83 12.22 35.47
N ASN A 21 1.50 12.15 35.39
CA ASN A 21 0.73 10.98 35.83
C ASN A 21 0.97 9.77 34.92
N ALA A 22 1.00 9.96 33.60
CA ALA A 22 1.32 8.91 32.64
C ALA A 22 2.73 8.32 32.87
N HIS A 23 3.72 9.18 33.11
CA HIS A 23 5.07 8.78 33.46
C HIS A 23 5.10 7.93 34.74
N ARG A 24 4.42 8.37 35.81
CA ARG A 24 4.31 7.61 37.06
C ARG A 24 3.66 6.23 36.84
N LYS A 25 2.59 6.15 36.06
CA LYS A 25 1.93 4.88 35.71
C LYS A 25 2.84 3.95 34.89
N ALA A 26 3.63 4.49 33.98
CA ALA A 26 4.58 3.72 33.19
C ALA A 26 5.77 3.21 34.03
N GLN A 27 6.22 3.98 35.04
CA GLN A 27 7.23 3.53 35.99
C GLN A 27 6.71 2.46 36.96
N ALA A 28 5.46 2.58 37.39
CA ALA A 28 4.80 1.56 38.21
C ALA A 28 4.37 0.31 37.42
N PHE A 29 4.52 0.29 36.10
CA PHE A 29 4.15 -0.86 35.27
C PHE A 29 5.04 -2.07 35.58
N ASP A 30 4.40 -3.19 35.92
CA ASP A 30 5.08 -4.44 36.26
C ASP A 30 5.59 -5.14 34.99
N LEU A 31 6.81 -4.76 34.59
CA LEU A 31 7.54 -5.40 33.50
C LEU A 31 7.89 -6.86 33.78
N VAL A 32 7.99 -7.28 35.04
CA VAL A 32 8.36 -8.67 35.39
C VAL A 32 7.18 -9.59 35.11
N ALA A 33 5.98 -9.19 35.50
CA ALA A 33 4.75 -9.89 35.15
C ALA A 33 4.54 -9.93 33.62
N GLU A 34 4.79 -8.82 32.93
CA GLU A 34 4.69 -8.75 31.46
C GLU A 34 5.68 -9.71 30.77
N GLN A 35 6.94 -9.76 31.23
CA GLN A 35 7.96 -10.68 30.70
C GLN A 35 7.57 -12.15 30.91
N LYS A 36 7.04 -12.50 32.09
CA LYS A 36 6.51 -13.85 32.38
C LYS A 36 5.36 -14.20 31.44
N LYS A 37 4.41 -13.27 31.23
CA LYS A 37 3.27 -13.45 30.33
C LYS A 37 3.72 -13.66 28.87
N GLN A 38 4.70 -12.90 28.43
CA GLN A 38 5.20 -12.93 27.05
C GLN A 38 6.24 -14.04 26.80
N LYS A 39 6.67 -14.74 27.86
CA LYS A 39 7.78 -15.72 27.86
C LYS A 39 9.02 -15.15 27.17
N LEU A 40 9.36 -13.90 27.47
CA LEU A 40 10.40 -13.14 26.78
C LEU A 40 11.15 -12.28 27.80
N ASN A 41 12.48 -12.41 27.84
CA ASN A 41 13.33 -11.61 28.71
C ASN A 41 13.65 -10.26 28.03
N TYR A 42 13.56 -9.16 28.79
CA TYR A 42 13.82 -7.80 28.30
C TYR A 42 15.16 -7.30 28.86
N PRO A 43 16.17 -7.05 28.01
CA PRO A 43 17.38 -6.35 28.42
C PRO A 43 17.08 -4.92 28.90
N ASP A 44 17.96 -4.32 29.71
CA ASP A 44 17.74 -2.99 30.33
C ASP A 44 17.37 -1.90 29.32
N TRP A 45 18.01 -1.88 28.16
CA TRP A 45 17.69 -0.95 27.07
C TRP A 45 16.26 -1.15 26.57
N ALA A 46 15.80 -2.40 26.43
CA ALA A 46 14.46 -2.71 25.96
C ALA A 46 13.42 -2.40 27.04
N GLN A 47 13.73 -2.63 28.32
CA GLN A 47 12.87 -2.23 29.43
C GLN A 47 12.60 -0.72 29.41
N SER A 48 13.64 0.08 29.16
CA SER A 48 13.55 1.53 29.09
C SER A 48 12.60 1.98 27.95
N TRP A 49 12.72 1.38 26.77
CA TRP A 49 11.83 1.66 25.64
C TRP A 49 10.41 1.14 25.84
N MET A 50 10.23 -0.01 26.47
CA MET A 50 8.89 -0.52 26.82
C MET A 50 8.16 0.41 27.79
N ARG A 51 8.87 1.00 28.76
CA ARG A 51 8.29 2.03 29.64
C ARG A 51 7.91 3.28 28.86
N LYS A 52 8.75 3.73 27.94
CA LYS A 52 8.46 4.89 27.08
C LYS A 52 7.20 4.68 26.23
N TYR A 53 7.07 3.53 25.56
CA TYR A 53 5.85 3.22 24.80
C TYR A 53 4.63 3.08 25.70
N LYS A 54 4.80 2.62 26.94
CA LYS A 54 3.70 2.53 27.91
C LYS A 54 3.25 3.92 28.39
N GLU A 55 4.20 4.82 28.59
CA GLU A 55 3.94 6.23 28.88
C GLU A 55 3.19 6.91 27.74
N ASP A 56 3.67 6.76 26.49
CA ASP A 56 3.00 7.27 25.28
C ASP A 56 1.56 6.76 25.18
N TRP A 57 1.34 5.48 25.51
CA TRP A 57 0.00 4.88 25.54
C TRP A 57 -0.89 5.51 26.62
N TYR A 58 -0.37 5.75 27.83
CA TYR A 58 -1.14 6.39 28.90
C TYR A 58 -1.44 7.86 28.62
N ILE A 59 -0.51 8.59 27.97
CA ILE A 59 -0.76 9.96 27.48
C ILE A 59 -1.89 9.95 26.46
N ALA A 60 -1.81 9.05 25.46
CA ALA A 60 -2.84 8.92 24.44
C ALA A 60 -4.20 8.52 25.04
N GLN A 61 -4.22 7.58 25.99
CA GLN A 61 -5.42 7.17 26.72
C GLN A 61 -6.05 8.34 27.48
N ALA A 62 -5.27 9.13 28.21
CA ALA A 62 -5.76 10.28 28.96
C ALA A 62 -6.33 11.38 28.06
N ASN A 63 -5.87 11.46 26.81
CA ASN A 63 -6.34 12.40 25.80
C ASN A 63 -7.48 11.85 24.92
N GLY A 64 -7.92 10.59 25.14
CA GLY A 64 -8.90 9.93 24.26
C GLY A 64 -8.39 9.68 22.83
N ASP A 65 -7.07 9.69 22.62
CA ASP A 65 -6.43 9.46 21.33
C ASP A 65 -6.26 7.96 21.06
N GLU A 66 -7.29 7.34 20.50
CA GLU A 66 -7.25 5.92 20.11
C GLU A 66 -6.15 5.62 19.08
N VAL A 67 -5.78 6.57 18.23
CA VAL A 67 -4.74 6.39 17.21
C VAL A 67 -3.37 6.36 17.87
N GLY A 68 -3.11 7.29 18.79
CA GLY A 68 -1.90 7.31 19.62
C GLY A 68 -1.75 6.04 20.46
N MET A 69 -2.84 5.54 21.04
CA MET A 69 -2.85 4.27 21.77
C MET A 69 -2.44 3.10 20.87
N ARG A 70 -3.05 2.97 19.67
CA ARG A 70 -2.70 1.91 18.72
C ARG A 70 -1.26 2.02 18.23
N LYS A 71 -0.76 3.24 18.02
CA LYS A 71 0.64 3.49 17.61
C LYS A 71 1.62 2.99 18.68
N ALA A 72 1.41 3.39 19.93
CA ALA A 72 2.25 2.97 21.06
C ALA A 72 2.24 1.45 21.25
N GLN A 73 1.06 0.81 21.11
CA GLN A 73 0.94 -0.65 21.16
C GLN A 73 1.73 -1.34 20.04
N LYS A 74 1.62 -0.86 18.79
CA LYS A 74 2.35 -1.42 17.65
C LYS A 74 3.86 -1.30 17.81
N LEU A 75 4.35 -0.20 18.37
CA LEU A 75 5.78 -0.02 18.67
C LEU A 75 6.27 -1.02 19.73
N ALA A 76 5.50 -1.23 20.80
CA ALA A 76 5.81 -2.23 21.81
C ALA A 76 5.79 -3.66 21.25
N GLU A 77 4.82 -4.01 20.41
CA GLU A 77 4.79 -5.31 19.72
C GLU A 77 5.96 -5.50 18.75
N GLY A 78 6.33 -4.45 18.01
CA GLY A 78 7.51 -4.45 17.14
C GLY A 78 8.80 -4.71 17.90
N LEU A 79 8.99 -4.08 19.07
CA LEU A 79 10.14 -4.32 19.94
C LEU A 79 10.17 -5.77 20.46
N ARG A 80 9.04 -6.31 20.91
CA ARG A 80 8.96 -7.73 21.33
C ARG A 80 9.33 -8.69 20.22
N SER A 81 8.83 -8.44 19.00
CA SER A 81 9.16 -9.26 17.82
C SER A 81 10.66 -9.26 17.52
N LYS A 82 11.29 -8.07 17.55
CA LYS A 82 12.75 -7.94 17.38
C LYS A 82 13.55 -8.66 18.47
N LEU A 83 13.11 -8.62 19.73
CA LEU A 83 13.77 -9.34 20.80
C LEU A 83 13.70 -10.87 20.60
N ARG A 84 12.56 -11.39 20.14
CA ARG A 84 12.42 -12.82 19.79
C ARG A 84 13.35 -13.21 18.64
N GLU A 85 13.41 -12.36 17.62
CA GLU A 85 14.31 -12.54 16.48
C GLU A 85 15.77 -12.54 16.93
N MET A 86 16.19 -11.53 17.70
CA MET A 86 17.55 -11.42 18.22
C MET A 86 17.96 -12.61 19.08
N ALA A 87 17.03 -13.21 19.84
CA ALA A 87 17.32 -14.40 20.63
C ALA A 87 17.80 -15.60 19.78
N THR A 88 17.49 -15.62 18.47
CA THR A 88 17.94 -16.67 17.54
C THR A 88 19.31 -16.39 16.92
N PHE A 89 19.86 -15.18 17.12
CA PHE A 89 21.10 -14.76 16.48
C PHE A 89 22.35 -15.12 17.31
N PRO A 90 23.53 -15.28 16.67
CA PRO A 90 24.80 -15.37 17.39
C PRO A 90 25.12 -14.04 18.10
N LYS A 91 25.90 -14.09 19.18
CA LYS A 91 26.19 -12.92 20.05
C LYS A 91 26.63 -11.66 19.30
N TRP A 92 27.54 -11.78 18.34
CA TRP A 92 28.01 -10.63 17.55
C TRP A 92 26.86 -9.95 16.78
N ALA A 93 25.90 -10.72 16.27
CA ALA A 93 24.76 -10.20 15.53
C ALA A 93 23.69 -9.64 16.48
N GLN A 94 23.57 -10.18 17.69
CA GLN A 94 22.73 -9.60 18.73
C GLN A 94 23.20 -8.19 19.09
N GLU A 95 24.50 -7.99 19.31
CA GLU A 95 25.07 -6.68 19.67
C GLU A 95 24.89 -5.64 18.55
N GLN A 96 25.14 -6.04 17.30
CA GLN A 96 24.93 -5.15 16.14
C GLN A 96 23.44 -4.84 15.94
N MET A 97 22.57 -5.85 16.02
CA MET A 97 21.12 -5.65 15.87
C MET A 97 20.55 -4.80 17.01
N GLN A 98 21.07 -4.92 18.23
CA GLN A 98 20.73 -4.06 19.36
C GLN A 98 21.05 -2.61 19.03
N LYS A 99 22.28 -2.33 18.60
CA LYS A 99 22.73 -0.96 18.29
C LYS A 99 21.83 -0.30 17.25
N GLU A 100 21.54 -1.02 16.17
CA GLU A 100 20.67 -0.51 15.11
C GLU A 100 19.21 -0.41 15.55
N THR A 101 18.73 -1.33 16.40
CA THR A 101 17.37 -1.24 16.96
C THR A 101 17.21 -0.02 17.86
N VAL A 102 18.18 0.28 18.73
CA VAL A 102 18.19 1.50 19.54
C VAL A 102 18.26 2.74 18.67
N ARG A 103 19.15 2.77 17.66
CA ARG A 103 19.25 3.88 16.71
C ARG A 103 17.93 4.13 16.00
N TRP A 104 17.27 3.07 15.54
CA TRP A 104 15.96 3.15 14.91
C TRP A 104 14.90 3.74 15.83
N MET A 105 14.84 3.29 17.09
CA MET A 105 13.84 3.77 18.06
C MET A 105 14.09 5.22 18.47
N THR A 106 15.36 5.62 18.66
CA THR A 106 15.74 7.00 18.92
C THR A 106 15.33 7.90 17.77
N ALA A 107 15.60 7.47 16.54
CA ALA A 107 15.23 8.19 15.33
C ALA A 107 13.70 8.27 15.12
N GLU A 108 12.96 7.20 15.41
CA GLU A 108 11.49 7.21 15.41
C GLU A 108 10.92 8.19 16.44
N ALA A 109 11.54 8.27 17.62
CA ALA A 109 11.11 9.18 18.69
C ALA A 109 11.45 10.65 18.40
N SER A 110 12.57 10.93 17.74
CA SER A 110 12.99 12.29 17.36
C SER A 110 12.39 12.77 16.03
N GLY A 111 11.78 11.86 15.26
CA GLY A 111 11.34 12.15 13.89
C GLY A 111 12.49 12.27 12.89
N ASP A 112 13.69 11.77 13.23
CA ASP A 112 14.84 11.75 12.32
C ASP A 112 14.72 10.60 11.31
N ILE A 113 14.12 10.92 10.17
CA ILE A 113 13.86 9.95 9.10
C ILE A 113 15.16 9.39 8.52
N ARG A 114 16.26 10.16 8.48
CA ARG A 114 17.52 9.71 7.86
C ARG A 114 18.19 8.63 8.71
N ASP A 115 18.26 8.85 10.01
CA ASP A 115 18.86 7.89 10.92
C ASP A 115 18.01 6.63 11.11
N LYS A 116 16.68 6.77 11.03
CA LYS A 116 15.76 5.63 11.02
C LYS A 116 16.04 4.71 9.82
N LEU A 117 16.16 5.28 8.62
CA LEU A 117 16.43 4.52 7.39
C LEU A 117 17.83 3.89 7.38
N ALA A 118 18.84 4.60 7.91
CA ALA A 118 20.19 4.06 8.06
C ALA A 118 20.21 2.82 8.96
N ALA A 119 19.49 2.89 10.09
CA ALA A 119 19.35 1.79 11.03
C ALA A 119 18.59 0.58 10.44
N GLU A 120 17.52 0.80 9.67
CA GLU A 120 16.82 -0.31 8.99
C GLU A 120 17.68 -1.01 7.94
N LYS A 121 18.47 -0.23 7.18
CA LYS A 121 19.40 -0.77 6.18
C LYS A 121 20.50 -1.59 6.85
N ALA A 122 21.06 -1.09 7.95
CA ALA A 122 22.08 -1.80 8.73
C ALA A 122 21.50 -3.10 9.34
N GLY A 123 20.28 -3.05 9.89
CA GLY A 123 19.57 -4.24 10.37
C GLY A 123 19.33 -5.29 9.27
N ARG A 124 18.95 -4.88 8.06
CA ARG A 124 18.82 -5.80 6.91
C ARG A 124 20.14 -6.45 6.53
N ALA A 125 21.22 -5.67 6.45
CA ALA A 125 22.54 -6.20 6.12
C ALA A 125 23.02 -7.25 7.14
N ILE A 126 22.65 -7.12 8.43
CA ILE A 126 22.96 -8.12 9.46
C ILE A 126 22.20 -9.44 9.17
N ARG A 127 20.91 -9.37 8.82
CA ARG A 127 20.11 -10.55 8.47
C ARG A 127 20.62 -11.25 7.21
N GLU A 128 21.01 -10.49 6.20
CA GLU A 128 21.60 -11.03 4.96
C GLU A 128 22.91 -11.76 5.24
N LYS A 129 23.79 -11.18 6.06
CA LYS A 129 25.03 -11.85 6.50
C LYS A 129 24.75 -13.15 7.25
N LEU A 130 23.74 -13.18 8.13
CA LEU A 130 23.35 -14.40 8.84
C LEU A 130 22.86 -15.49 7.88
N GLY A 131 22.04 -15.13 6.90
CA GLY A 131 21.55 -16.07 5.88
C GLY A 131 22.67 -16.66 5.01
N LEU A 132 23.73 -15.89 4.72
CA LEU A 132 24.90 -16.37 3.98
C LEU A 132 25.79 -17.32 4.81
N ILE A 133 25.87 -17.11 6.13
CA ILE A 133 26.63 -17.99 7.02
C ILE A 133 25.90 -19.34 7.18
N ASP A 134 24.57 -19.33 7.25
CA ASP A 134 23.73 -20.53 7.40
C ASP A 134 23.72 -21.42 6.14
N THR A 135 23.98 -20.85 4.97
CA THR A 135 24.16 -21.62 3.72
C THR A 135 25.59 -22.11 3.51
N SER A 136 26.58 -21.47 4.13
CA SER A 136 28.00 -21.86 4.03
C SER A 136 28.38 -23.03 4.93
N THR A 137 27.54 -23.40 5.90
CA THR A 137 27.77 -24.52 6.84
C THR A 137 27.18 -25.86 6.37
N LYS A 138 26.49 -25.91 5.21
CA LYS A 138 26.07 -27.17 4.59
C LYS A 138 27.16 -27.67 3.64
N VAL A 139 27.73 -28.83 3.98
CA VAL A 139 28.78 -29.56 3.26
C VAL A 139 28.46 -29.69 1.76
N PRO A 140 29.41 -29.42 0.84
CA PRO A 140 29.18 -29.55 -0.59
C PRO A 140 29.34 -31.01 -1.07
N PRO A 141 28.50 -31.52 -1.99
CA PRO A 141 28.80 -32.76 -2.71
C PRO A 141 29.85 -32.52 -3.80
N GLU A 142 30.70 -33.53 -3.99
CA GLU A 142 31.82 -33.58 -4.94
C GLU A 142 31.40 -33.33 -6.40
N GLU A 143 32.26 -32.60 -7.12
CA GLU A 143 32.22 -32.45 -8.59
C GLU A 143 32.61 -33.77 -9.30
N PRO A 144 32.24 -33.91 -10.59
CA PRO A 144 33.32 -33.84 -11.57
C PRO A 144 33.05 -32.92 -12.76
N ALA A 145 34.07 -32.09 -13.01
CA ALA A 145 34.63 -31.50 -14.22
C ALA A 145 33.88 -31.50 -15.58
N ILE A 146 33.69 -30.25 -16.06
CA ILE A 146 34.03 -29.66 -17.38
C ILE A 146 33.24 -30.12 -18.62
N ASN A 147 32.45 -29.17 -19.17
CA ASN A 147 32.72 -28.63 -20.50
C ASN A 147 32.15 -27.20 -20.65
N GLU A 148 33.03 -26.29 -21.08
CA GLU A 148 32.70 -24.92 -21.46
C GLU A 148 31.78 -24.93 -22.71
N SER A 149 30.65 -24.23 -22.62
CA SER A 149 30.06 -23.59 -23.81
C SER A 149 29.55 -22.21 -23.43
N LYS A 150 30.11 -21.21 -24.10
CA LYS A 150 29.55 -19.86 -24.23
C LYS A 150 28.09 -19.96 -24.67
N ASP A 151 27.19 -19.47 -23.83
CA ASP A 151 26.06 -18.63 -24.23
C ASP A 151 25.38 -18.13 -22.96
N GLU A 152 25.39 -16.81 -22.76
CA GLU A 152 24.55 -16.15 -21.77
C GLU A 152 23.07 -16.37 -22.13
N PRO A 153 22.23 -16.92 -21.23
CA PRO A 153 20.83 -16.57 -21.24
C PRO A 153 20.64 -15.42 -20.27
N THR A 154 20.40 -14.25 -20.86
CA THR A 154 19.79 -13.09 -20.21
C THR A 154 18.57 -13.58 -19.41
N LYS A 155 18.66 -13.64 -18.07
CA LYS A 155 17.54 -14.03 -17.20
C LYS A 155 16.42 -12.99 -17.32
N THR A 156 15.48 -13.30 -18.19
CA THR A 156 14.21 -12.63 -18.38
C THR A 156 13.18 -13.15 -17.38
N ASN A 157 12.36 -12.21 -16.90
CA ASN A 157 11.03 -12.39 -16.32
C ASN A 157 10.89 -13.28 -15.08
N VAL A 158 10.72 -12.61 -13.93
CA VAL A 158 9.97 -13.15 -12.79
C VAL A 158 8.53 -13.40 -13.27
N LYS A 159 8.24 -14.59 -13.82
CA LYS A 159 6.87 -15.07 -13.97
C LYS A 159 6.27 -15.18 -12.57
N THR A 160 5.26 -14.37 -12.33
CA THR A 160 4.43 -14.47 -11.12
C THR A 160 3.77 -15.87 -11.10
N PRO A 161 3.95 -16.69 -10.05
CA PRO A 161 3.29 -17.99 -9.96
C PRO A 161 1.76 -17.83 -10.04
N ALA A 162 1.08 -18.75 -10.73
CA ALA A 162 -0.37 -18.75 -10.86
C ALA A 162 -1.05 -18.57 -9.48
N GLY A 163 -1.92 -17.56 -9.37
CA GLY A 163 -2.69 -17.29 -8.16
C GLY A 163 -2.05 -16.37 -7.10
N LYS A 164 -0.84 -15.82 -7.31
CA LYS A 164 -0.22 -14.86 -6.38
C LYS A 164 0.03 -13.49 -7.03
N TRP A 165 -0.92 -12.57 -6.95
CA TRP A 165 -0.86 -11.24 -7.58
C TRP A 165 -0.14 -10.17 -6.77
N ILE A 166 0.32 -10.49 -5.56
CA ILE A 166 1.25 -9.66 -4.80
C ILE A 166 2.66 -10.27 -4.95
N PRO A 167 3.47 -9.80 -5.91
CA PRO A 167 4.83 -10.31 -6.11
C PRO A 167 5.77 -9.83 -5.01
N ALA A 168 7.02 -10.28 -5.06
CA ALA A 168 8.09 -9.71 -4.25
C ALA A 168 8.15 -8.18 -4.39
N GLU A 169 8.48 -7.50 -3.29
CA GLU A 169 8.51 -6.04 -3.23
C GLU A 169 9.52 -5.48 -4.24
N PHE A 170 9.07 -4.54 -5.07
CA PHE A 170 9.96 -3.79 -5.96
C PHE A 170 11.04 -3.09 -5.14
N GLN A 171 12.29 -3.25 -5.56
CA GLN A 171 13.41 -2.49 -5.01
C GLN A 171 13.60 -1.23 -5.84
N TYR A 172 13.56 -0.05 -5.20
CA TYR A 172 13.72 1.25 -5.86
C TYR A 172 15.05 1.35 -6.63
N ASN A 173 16.10 0.72 -6.10
CA ASN A 173 17.41 0.60 -6.75
C ASN A 173 17.66 -0.83 -7.29
N GLY A 174 16.60 -1.59 -7.55
CA GLY A 174 16.68 -2.95 -8.05
C GLY A 174 17.23 -3.02 -9.48
N SER A 175 17.67 -4.22 -9.86
CA SER A 175 18.34 -4.48 -11.13
C SER A 175 17.41 -4.93 -12.24
N SER A 176 16.15 -5.28 -11.93
CA SER A 176 15.20 -5.76 -12.93
C SER A 176 14.80 -4.64 -13.92
N LYS A 177 14.37 -5.05 -15.12
CA LYS A 177 13.90 -4.11 -16.16
C LYS A 177 12.75 -3.22 -15.64
N ALA A 178 11.84 -3.80 -14.87
CA ALA A 178 10.69 -3.10 -14.32
C ALA A 178 11.10 -2.05 -13.26
N GLU A 179 11.95 -2.43 -12.31
CA GLU A 179 12.47 -1.54 -11.27
C GLU A 179 13.32 -0.39 -11.86
N LYS A 180 14.21 -0.71 -12.80
CA LYS A 180 14.98 0.30 -13.56
C LYS A 180 14.05 1.27 -14.30
N THR A 181 12.99 0.75 -14.91
CA THR A 181 11.99 1.57 -15.61
C THR A 181 11.24 2.47 -14.65
N PHE A 182 10.76 1.93 -13.53
CA PHE A 182 10.09 2.69 -12.48
C PHE A 182 11.00 3.81 -11.96
N LYS A 183 12.23 3.49 -11.57
CA LYS A 183 13.22 4.49 -11.10
C LYS A 183 13.41 5.60 -12.13
N ARG A 184 13.75 5.26 -13.37
CA ARG A 184 13.97 6.23 -14.46
C ARG A 184 12.77 7.16 -14.68
N ARG A 185 11.55 6.62 -14.67
CA ARG A 185 10.33 7.41 -14.86
C ARG A 185 10.00 8.24 -13.62
N SER A 186 10.26 7.73 -12.41
CA SER A 186 10.02 8.43 -11.16
C SER A 186 10.87 9.69 -10.98
N LEU A 187 12.06 9.73 -11.59
CA LEU A 187 12.90 10.93 -11.61
C LEU A 187 12.26 12.12 -12.35
N LYS A 188 11.26 11.86 -13.20
CA LYS A 188 10.53 12.90 -13.94
C LYS A 188 9.30 13.41 -13.19
N PHE A 189 9.02 12.92 -11.98
CA PHE A 189 7.87 13.36 -11.22
C PHE A 189 7.97 14.82 -10.83
N THR A 190 6.90 15.56 -11.10
CA THR A 190 6.88 17.02 -10.97
C THR A 190 6.58 17.51 -9.55
N LYS A 191 6.06 16.65 -8.66
CA LYS A 191 5.63 17.06 -7.29
C LYS A 191 6.24 16.21 -6.19
N MET A 192 6.30 14.90 -6.36
CA MET A 192 6.61 13.95 -5.29
C MET A 192 7.70 12.97 -5.73
N GLN A 193 8.81 12.96 -5.02
CA GLN A 193 9.89 11.99 -5.24
C GLN A 193 9.53 10.64 -4.61
N TRP A 194 9.96 9.55 -5.23
CA TRP A 194 9.74 8.19 -4.76
C TRP A 194 11.02 7.57 -4.17
N ASN A 195 10.84 6.71 -3.17
CA ASN A 195 11.90 6.00 -2.48
C ASN A 195 11.41 4.59 -2.07
N GLN A 196 12.26 3.79 -1.42
CA GLN A 196 11.88 2.44 -0.99
C GLN A 196 10.72 2.43 0.01
N GLU A 197 10.64 3.41 0.91
CA GLU A 197 9.57 3.49 1.92
C GLU A 197 8.18 3.62 1.27
N LYS A 198 8.05 4.44 0.23
CA LYS A 198 6.80 4.56 -0.54
C LYS A 198 6.48 3.31 -1.34
N ILE A 199 7.48 2.56 -1.81
CA ILE A 199 7.20 1.26 -2.45
C ILE A 199 6.71 0.26 -1.40
N HIS A 200 7.41 0.17 -0.27
CA HIS A 200 7.04 -0.70 0.83
C HIS A 200 5.63 -0.42 1.35
N GLY A 201 5.31 0.84 1.64
CA GLY A 201 3.98 1.24 2.11
C GLY A 201 2.86 0.86 1.13
N LEU A 202 3.12 0.96 -0.18
CA LEU A 202 2.19 0.52 -1.21
C LEU A 202 1.98 -1.00 -1.18
N TRP A 203 3.06 -1.78 -1.09
CA TRP A 203 2.97 -3.24 -0.99
C TRP A 203 2.19 -3.67 0.26
N GLU A 204 2.51 -3.09 1.42
CA GLU A 204 1.80 -3.39 2.67
C GLU A 204 0.32 -3.05 2.60
N ALA A 205 -0.06 -1.96 1.92
CA ALA A 205 -1.47 -1.63 1.71
C ALA A 205 -2.20 -2.71 0.89
N THR A 206 -1.58 -3.23 -0.17
CA THR A 206 -2.17 -4.31 -0.97
C THR A 206 -2.26 -5.63 -0.21
N LYS A 207 -1.24 -5.97 0.60
CA LYS A 207 -1.28 -7.16 1.48
C LYS A 207 -2.40 -7.04 2.50
N LYS A 208 -2.60 -5.86 3.09
CA LYS A 208 -3.69 -5.62 4.04
C LYS A 208 -5.07 -5.86 3.40
N ILE A 209 -5.25 -5.47 2.14
CA ILE A 209 -6.49 -5.76 1.40
C ILE A 209 -6.66 -7.27 1.22
N GLN A 210 -5.61 -7.99 0.81
CA GLN A 210 -5.65 -9.45 0.69
C GLN A 210 -5.97 -10.14 2.02
N GLU A 211 -5.33 -9.73 3.12
CA GLU A 211 -5.58 -10.29 4.45
C GLU A 211 -7.02 -10.06 4.93
N THR A 212 -7.59 -8.91 4.58
CA THR A 212 -8.91 -8.50 5.09
C THR A 212 -10.05 -9.03 4.25
N TYR A 213 -9.88 -9.05 2.92
CA TYR A 213 -10.96 -9.30 1.96
C TYR A 213 -10.69 -10.48 1.04
N HIS A 214 -9.55 -11.15 1.17
CA HIS A 214 -9.12 -12.28 0.33
C HIS A 214 -9.03 -11.95 -1.17
N ILE A 215 -8.97 -10.66 -1.51
CA ILE A 215 -8.78 -10.15 -2.87
C ILE A 215 -7.37 -9.56 -2.98
N GLN A 216 -6.64 -9.96 -4.01
CA GLN A 216 -5.29 -9.50 -4.27
C GLN A 216 -5.31 -8.32 -5.24
N ILE A 217 -4.86 -7.16 -4.77
CA ILE A 217 -4.59 -6.02 -5.65
C ILE A 217 -3.13 -6.08 -6.05
N ASP A 218 -2.85 -6.17 -7.35
CA ASP A 218 -1.47 -6.17 -7.81
C ASP A 218 -0.83 -4.79 -7.55
N PRO A 219 0.20 -4.68 -6.70
CA PRO A 219 0.82 -3.39 -6.38
C PRO A 219 1.45 -2.72 -7.62
N ARG A 220 1.80 -3.49 -8.65
CA ARG A 220 2.30 -2.94 -9.93
C ARG A 220 1.24 -2.13 -10.66
N LEU A 221 -0.06 -2.40 -10.46
CA LEU A 221 -1.16 -1.57 -10.99
C LEU A 221 -1.12 -0.17 -10.38
N LEU A 222 -0.95 -0.08 -9.06
CA LEU A 222 -0.86 1.21 -8.38
C LEU A 222 0.41 1.98 -8.79
N LEU A 223 1.55 1.30 -8.99
CA LEU A 223 2.73 1.94 -9.56
C LEU A 223 2.50 2.44 -11.00
N ALA A 224 1.76 1.69 -11.81
CA ALA A 224 1.43 2.09 -13.18
C ALA A 224 0.58 3.38 -13.19
N ILE A 225 -0.39 3.48 -12.28
CA ILE A 225 -1.17 4.71 -12.06
C ILE A 225 -0.26 5.89 -11.72
N ILE A 226 0.62 5.74 -10.72
CA ILE A 226 1.55 6.82 -10.31
C ILE A 226 2.39 7.33 -11.49
N ILE A 227 2.82 6.43 -12.36
CA ILE A 227 3.63 6.76 -13.54
C ILE A 227 2.79 7.47 -14.59
N GLN A 228 1.53 7.05 -14.78
CA GLN A 228 0.60 7.71 -15.69
C GLN A 228 0.25 9.11 -15.23
N GLU A 229 0.03 9.31 -13.92
CA GLU A 229 -0.22 10.64 -13.35
C GLU A 229 0.99 11.57 -13.50
N GLY A 230 2.22 11.02 -13.45
CA GLY A 230 3.45 11.78 -13.67
C GLY A 230 3.78 12.82 -12.58
N THR A 231 2.95 12.98 -11.56
CA THR A 231 3.19 13.90 -10.43
C THR A 231 3.94 13.23 -9.29
N GLY A 232 4.02 11.90 -9.28
CA GLY A 232 4.48 11.10 -8.14
C GLY A 232 3.43 10.95 -7.04
N SER A 233 2.19 11.35 -7.32
CA SER A 233 0.99 11.18 -6.50
C SER A 233 -0.06 10.43 -7.32
N PHE A 234 -1.02 9.80 -6.65
CA PHE A 234 -2.21 9.23 -7.28
C PHE A 234 -3.21 10.31 -7.74
N ASN A 235 -2.89 11.59 -7.52
CA ASN A 235 -3.73 12.74 -7.82
C ASN A 235 -5.10 12.64 -7.14
N THR A 236 -5.12 12.34 -5.83
CA THR A 236 -6.36 12.17 -5.06
C THR A 236 -6.79 13.41 -4.26
N SER A 237 -6.12 14.56 -4.47
CA SER A 237 -6.43 15.79 -3.75
C SER A 237 -7.61 16.53 -4.39
N SER A 238 -8.73 16.61 -3.67
CA SER A 238 -9.89 17.41 -4.08
C SER A 238 -9.75 18.90 -3.77
N THR A 239 -8.75 19.27 -2.95
CA THR A 239 -8.45 20.65 -2.56
C THR A 239 -7.32 21.24 -3.40
N ASN A 240 -6.26 20.48 -3.63
CA ASN A 240 -5.17 20.88 -4.53
C ASN A 240 -5.50 20.38 -5.93
N ARG A 241 -6.37 21.10 -6.63
CA ARG A 241 -6.82 20.73 -7.98
C ARG A 241 -5.68 20.83 -8.99
N ALA A 242 -5.69 19.95 -9.99
CA ALA A 242 -4.82 20.05 -11.15
C ALA A 242 -5.24 21.22 -12.06
N ALA A 243 -4.40 21.57 -13.04
CA ALA A 243 -4.62 22.71 -13.93
C ALA A 243 -5.92 22.59 -14.77
N ASP A 244 -6.40 21.37 -14.93
CA ASP A 244 -7.64 21.03 -15.62
C ASP A 244 -8.87 21.01 -14.68
N GLY A 245 -8.71 21.33 -13.39
CA GLY A 245 -9.76 21.30 -12.38
C GLY A 245 -10.10 19.91 -11.83
N GLU A 246 -9.39 18.86 -12.26
CA GLU A 246 -9.50 17.53 -11.69
C GLU A 246 -8.75 17.42 -10.36
N HIS A 247 -8.81 16.25 -9.71
CA HIS A 247 -8.03 16.06 -8.49
C HIS A 247 -6.55 16.18 -8.83
N GLY A 248 -5.80 16.92 -8.01
CA GLY A 248 -4.36 17.08 -8.20
C GLY A 248 -3.56 16.34 -7.14
N ALA A 249 -2.25 16.59 -7.14
CA ALA A 249 -1.31 15.87 -6.27
C ALA A 249 -1.61 16.08 -4.78
N GLU A 250 -1.72 14.97 -4.04
CA GLU A 250 -1.79 14.95 -2.58
C GLU A 250 -0.36 14.75 -2.03
N THR A 251 0.19 15.79 -1.41
CA THR A 251 1.58 15.76 -0.89
C THR A 251 1.73 14.89 0.35
N ASN A 252 0.65 14.60 1.07
CA ASN A 252 0.64 13.61 2.13
C ASN A 252 0.49 12.20 1.53
N TYR A 253 1.61 11.50 1.38
CA TYR A 253 1.66 10.17 0.77
C TYR A 253 0.72 9.15 1.45
N ALA A 254 0.66 9.11 2.79
CA ALA A 254 -0.20 8.15 3.49
C ALA A 254 -1.69 8.40 3.18
N LYS A 255 -2.09 9.67 3.14
CA LYS A 255 -3.45 10.08 2.76
C LYS A 255 -3.73 9.79 1.29
N ASP A 256 -2.75 10.02 0.41
CA ASP A 256 -2.85 9.76 -1.02
C ASP A 256 -3.03 8.27 -1.30
N LEU A 257 -2.16 7.44 -0.72
CA LEU A 257 -2.20 5.98 -0.81
C LEU A 257 -3.53 5.41 -0.27
N MET A 258 -4.02 5.91 0.87
CA MET A 258 -5.30 5.48 1.44
C MET A 258 -6.47 5.79 0.49
N LYS A 259 -6.51 7.01 -0.07
CA LYS A 259 -7.58 7.41 -1.01
C LYS A 259 -7.52 6.62 -2.31
N ALA A 260 -6.32 6.42 -2.86
CA ALA A 260 -6.11 5.66 -4.07
C ALA A 260 -6.52 4.20 -3.89
N ASN A 261 -6.08 3.55 -2.81
CA ASN A 261 -6.52 2.20 -2.49
C ASN A 261 -8.05 2.13 -2.30
N SER A 262 -8.66 3.08 -1.60
CA SER A 262 -10.11 3.15 -1.43
C SER A 262 -10.85 3.25 -2.77
N LEU A 263 -10.35 4.05 -3.72
CA LEU A 263 -10.91 4.20 -5.06
C LEU A 263 -10.70 2.93 -5.91
N VAL A 264 -9.46 2.48 -6.05
CA VAL A 264 -9.09 1.34 -6.91
C VAL A 264 -9.70 0.04 -6.38
N PHE A 265 -9.65 -0.20 -5.07
CA PHE A 265 -10.31 -1.36 -4.47
C PHE A 265 -11.82 -1.33 -4.68
N GLY A 266 -12.46 -0.17 -4.47
CA GLY A 266 -13.90 -0.01 -4.74
C GLY A 266 -14.29 -0.22 -6.20
N LYS A 267 -13.42 0.19 -7.14
CA LYS A 267 -13.56 -0.09 -8.58
C LYS A 267 -13.39 -1.58 -8.88
N ILE A 268 -12.43 -2.25 -8.26
CA ILE A 268 -12.18 -3.69 -8.46
C ILE A 268 -13.34 -4.53 -7.90
N LEU A 269 -13.85 -4.21 -6.71
CA LEU A 269 -15.08 -4.83 -6.20
C LEU A 269 -16.26 -4.61 -7.15
N GLY A 270 -16.40 -3.39 -7.66
CA GLY A 270 -17.40 -3.05 -8.67
C GLY A 270 -17.23 -3.88 -9.95
N TYR A 271 -15.99 -4.08 -10.40
CA TYR A 271 -15.69 -4.86 -11.58
C TYR A 271 -15.99 -6.36 -11.39
N ILE A 272 -15.68 -6.93 -10.23
CA ILE A 272 -16.03 -8.32 -9.90
C ILE A 272 -17.56 -8.50 -9.96
N TYR A 273 -18.32 -7.55 -9.42
CA TYR A 273 -19.78 -7.67 -9.30
C TYR A 273 -20.56 -7.26 -10.57
N TYR A 274 -20.23 -6.12 -11.16
CA TYR A 274 -20.92 -5.52 -12.32
C TYR A 274 -20.18 -5.72 -13.66
N GLY A 275 -19.02 -6.36 -13.64
CA GLY A 275 -18.13 -6.41 -14.80
C GLY A 275 -18.71 -7.17 -15.99
N GLN A 276 -19.57 -8.18 -15.75
CA GLN A 276 -20.20 -8.91 -16.85
C GLN A 276 -21.08 -8.00 -17.70
N GLU A 277 -21.94 -7.21 -17.06
CA GLU A 277 -22.85 -6.28 -17.69
C GLU A 277 -22.07 -5.14 -18.39
N PHE A 278 -20.99 -4.68 -17.76
CA PHE A 278 -20.05 -3.73 -18.36
C PHE A 278 -19.42 -4.28 -19.64
N ARG A 279 -18.83 -5.48 -19.60
CA ARG A 279 -18.17 -6.12 -20.75
C ARG A 279 -19.13 -6.36 -21.91
N GLN A 280 -20.36 -6.79 -21.61
CA GLN A 280 -21.42 -6.91 -22.61
C GLN A 280 -21.70 -5.57 -23.29
N ALA A 281 -21.77 -4.48 -22.52
CA ALA A 281 -21.96 -3.14 -23.07
C ALA A 281 -20.76 -2.68 -23.92
N VAL A 282 -19.52 -3.01 -23.54
CA VAL A 282 -18.33 -2.73 -24.36
C VAL A 282 -18.41 -3.44 -25.70
N VAL A 283 -18.55 -4.77 -25.68
CA VAL A 283 -18.58 -5.58 -26.90
C VAL A 283 -19.71 -5.14 -27.85
N LYS A 284 -20.89 -4.84 -27.31
CA LYS A 284 -22.04 -4.33 -28.10
C LYS A 284 -21.73 -3.01 -28.82
N ASN A 285 -20.84 -2.19 -28.27
CA ASN A 285 -20.57 -0.83 -28.73
C ASN A 285 -19.17 -0.65 -29.33
N ASN A 286 -18.41 -1.71 -29.59
CA ASN A 286 -17.07 -1.67 -30.18
C ASN A 286 -16.94 -0.98 -31.54
N LYS A 287 -18.06 -0.70 -32.21
CA LYS A 287 -18.11 0.08 -33.46
C LYS A 287 -18.02 1.59 -33.24
N LEU A 288 -18.21 2.06 -32.01
CA LEU A 288 -18.13 3.47 -31.66
C LEU A 288 -16.68 3.84 -31.36
N SER A 289 -16.22 4.99 -31.85
CA SER A 289 -14.87 5.50 -31.60
C SER A 289 -14.59 5.58 -30.10
N GLY A 290 -13.41 5.14 -29.66
CA GLY A 290 -13.00 5.12 -28.25
C GLY A 290 -13.50 3.92 -27.44
N ILE A 291 -14.41 3.08 -27.95
CA ILE A 291 -14.81 1.83 -27.32
C ILE A 291 -14.18 0.67 -28.10
N THR A 292 -13.27 -0.05 -27.47
CA THR A 292 -12.56 -1.17 -28.09
C THR A 292 -12.43 -2.37 -27.15
N GLY A 293 -12.17 -3.55 -27.73
CA GLY A 293 -11.82 -4.74 -26.97
C GLY A 293 -13.02 -5.45 -26.34
N LYS A 294 -12.83 -6.01 -25.14
CA LYS A 294 -13.85 -6.82 -24.45
C LYS A 294 -14.39 -6.17 -23.18
N GLY A 295 -13.88 -4.99 -22.81
CA GLY A 295 -14.04 -4.42 -21.48
C GLY A 295 -13.07 -5.11 -20.52
N ASP A 296 -12.03 -4.41 -20.09
CA ASP A 296 -11.12 -4.90 -19.05
C ASP A 296 -11.21 -4.04 -17.78
N VAL A 297 -10.56 -4.49 -16.70
CA VAL A 297 -10.51 -3.76 -15.44
C VAL A 297 -9.91 -2.36 -15.59
N PHE A 298 -9.03 -2.12 -16.57
CA PHE A 298 -8.39 -0.81 -16.77
C PHE A 298 -9.39 0.19 -17.38
N GLN A 299 -10.15 -0.24 -18.39
CA GLN A 299 -11.29 0.52 -18.93
C GLN A 299 -12.35 0.75 -17.85
N TYR A 300 -12.69 -0.27 -17.05
CA TYR A 300 -13.64 -0.13 -15.96
C TYR A 300 -13.17 0.87 -14.89
N CYS A 301 -11.89 0.84 -14.51
CA CYS A 301 -11.30 1.80 -13.58
C CYS A 301 -11.40 3.23 -14.13
N ASN A 302 -11.09 3.42 -15.42
CA ASN A 302 -11.09 4.74 -16.05
C ASN A 302 -12.48 5.35 -16.16
N TRP A 303 -13.42 4.61 -16.77
CA TRP A 303 -14.73 5.13 -17.15
C TRP A 303 -15.71 5.30 -16.00
N PHE A 304 -16.86 5.94 -16.28
CA PHE A 304 -17.88 6.30 -15.28
C PHE A 304 -18.68 5.06 -14.84
N THR A 305 -18.05 4.19 -14.06
CA THR A 305 -18.59 2.90 -13.62
C THR A 305 -18.80 2.86 -12.11
N PRO A 306 -19.61 1.91 -11.60
CA PRO A 306 -19.85 1.75 -10.17
C PRO A 306 -18.58 1.50 -9.34
N ILE A 307 -18.50 2.18 -8.20
CA ILE A 307 -17.46 2.14 -7.17
C ILE A 307 -18.13 1.76 -5.86
N ILE A 308 -17.69 0.67 -5.24
CA ILE A 308 -18.16 0.27 -3.91
C ILE A 308 -17.33 1.02 -2.87
N ARG A 309 -17.93 2.02 -2.20
CA ARG A 309 -17.24 2.85 -1.20
C ARG A 309 -17.41 2.24 0.19
N MET A 310 -16.38 1.51 0.62
CA MET A 310 -16.35 0.88 1.96
C MET A 310 -16.58 1.90 3.09
N LYS A 311 -15.87 3.04 3.06
CA LYS A 311 -15.93 4.05 4.12
C LYS A 311 -17.29 4.76 4.22
N SER A 312 -17.87 5.16 3.08
CA SER A 312 -19.15 5.87 3.05
C SER A 312 -20.37 4.95 2.89
N LYS A 313 -20.13 3.64 2.90
CA LYS A 313 -21.14 2.57 2.84
C LYS A 313 -22.15 2.72 1.71
N ARG A 314 -21.70 3.16 0.54
CA ARG A 314 -22.54 3.41 -0.64
C ARG A 314 -21.86 2.96 -1.92
N VAL A 315 -22.67 2.70 -2.95
CA VAL A 315 -22.19 2.48 -4.31
C VAL A 315 -22.42 3.75 -5.12
N GLU A 316 -21.41 4.32 -5.74
CA GLU A 316 -21.56 5.50 -6.62
C GLU A 316 -20.83 5.27 -7.93
N CYS A 317 -21.23 5.93 -9.01
CA CYS A 317 -20.42 5.92 -10.23
C CYS A 317 -19.40 7.06 -10.20
N GLY A 318 -18.25 6.83 -10.82
CA GLY A 318 -17.21 7.85 -10.98
C GLY A 318 -16.17 7.41 -12.00
N ILE A 319 -15.41 8.36 -12.53
CA ILE A 319 -14.21 8.11 -13.35
C ILE A 319 -12.97 8.07 -12.45
N TYR A 320 -11.86 7.49 -12.95
CA TYR A 320 -10.55 7.77 -12.37
C TYR A 320 -10.01 9.09 -12.93
N ALA A 321 -9.90 9.19 -14.25
CA ALA A 321 -9.43 10.36 -14.97
C ALA A 321 -10.37 10.68 -16.15
N SER A 322 -10.41 11.93 -16.60
CA SER A 322 -11.24 12.32 -17.77
C SER A 322 -10.63 11.92 -19.11
N ASP A 323 -9.32 11.70 -19.17
CA ASP A 323 -8.64 11.25 -20.39
C ASP A 323 -9.09 9.83 -20.74
N ASN A 324 -9.72 9.67 -21.90
CA ASN A 324 -10.28 8.39 -22.33
C ASN A 324 -9.20 7.31 -22.49
N LEU A 325 -7.98 7.72 -22.86
CA LEU A 325 -6.84 6.83 -23.05
C LEU A 325 -6.11 6.51 -21.73
N TRP A 326 -6.50 7.12 -20.60
CA TRP A 326 -5.82 6.91 -19.32
C TRP A 326 -5.76 5.43 -18.94
N GLY A 327 -6.87 4.70 -19.08
CA GLY A 327 -6.94 3.27 -18.76
C GLY A 327 -5.99 2.43 -19.63
N GLU A 328 -5.94 2.71 -20.93
CA GLU A 328 -5.04 2.03 -21.88
C GLU A 328 -3.57 2.34 -21.55
N ASN A 329 -3.24 3.60 -21.28
CA ASN A 329 -1.89 4.00 -20.88
C ASN A 329 -1.45 3.34 -19.56
N VAL A 330 -2.34 3.25 -18.55
CA VAL A 330 -2.06 2.51 -17.31
C VAL A 330 -1.83 1.03 -17.61
N ARG A 331 -2.63 0.42 -18.49
CA ARG A 331 -2.46 -0.98 -18.90
C ARG A 331 -1.11 -1.23 -19.57
N GLU A 332 -0.66 -0.33 -20.46
CA GLU A 332 0.65 -0.42 -21.10
C GLU A 332 1.79 -0.35 -20.08
N ILE A 333 1.71 0.59 -19.14
CA ILE A 333 2.71 0.73 -18.07
C ILE A 333 2.70 -0.49 -17.16
N TYR A 334 1.51 -0.98 -16.80
CA TYR A 334 1.35 -2.19 -16.00
C TYR A 334 1.99 -3.40 -16.68
N ASN A 335 1.80 -3.57 -17.99
CA ASN A 335 2.43 -4.63 -18.76
C ASN A 335 3.96 -4.55 -18.74
N ILE A 336 4.53 -3.35 -18.78
CA ILE A 336 5.98 -3.15 -18.61
C ILE A 336 6.45 -3.64 -17.23
N PHE A 337 5.67 -3.38 -16.17
CA PHE A 337 6.04 -3.77 -14.80
C PHE A 337 5.77 -5.23 -14.49
N SER A 338 4.74 -5.80 -15.10
CA SER A 338 4.27 -7.15 -14.80
C SER A 338 4.85 -8.21 -15.74
N GLY A 339 5.39 -7.82 -16.89
CA GLY A 339 5.86 -8.75 -17.91
C GLY A 339 4.75 -9.20 -18.87
N ASN A 340 3.85 -8.28 -19.24
CA ASN A 340 2.66 -8.48 -20.08
C ASN A 340 1.53 -9.29 -19.41
N GLU A 341 1.39 -9.20 -18.08
CA GLU A 341 0.40 -9.98 -17.32
C GLU A 341 -0.97 -9.30 -17.19
N ALA A 342 -1.26 -8.19 -17.89
CA ALA A 342 -2.56 -7.50 -17.78
C ALA A 342 -3.74 -8.43 -18.04
N SER A 343 -3.62 -9.29 -19.06
CA SER A 343 -4.68 -10.23 -19.42
C SER A 343 -4.85 -11.32 -18.36
N ASN A 344 -3.77 -11.77 -17.72
CA ASN A 344 -3.83 -12.79 -16.68
C ASN A 344 -4.36 -12.22 -15.35
N TYR A 345 -4.01 -10.98 -15.02
CA TYR A 345 -4.57 -10.28 -13.85
C TYR A 345 -6.07 -10.06 -14.02
N GLU A 346 -6.49 -9.69 -15.22
CA GLU A 346 -7.89 -9.64 -15.62
C GLU A 346 -8.56 -11.01 -15.43
N GLN A 347 -7.99 -12.11 -15.94
CA GLN A 347 -8.53 -13.46 -15.73
C GLN A 347 -8.67 -13.82 -14.25
N TYR A 348 -7.73 -13.41 -13.40
CA TYR A 348 -7.85 -13.59 -11.97
C TYR A 348 -9.08 -12.88 -11.40
N LEU A 349 -9.29 -11.59 -11.73
CA LEU A 349 -10.46 -10.86 -11.27
C LEU A 349 -11.76 -11.48 -11.78
N LEU A 350 -11.76 -12.03 -13.00
CA LEU A 350 -12.90 -12.75 -13.57
C LEU A 350 -13.16 -14.11 -12.93
N SER A 351 -12.13 -14.73 -12.34
CA SER A 351 -12.27 -16.00 -11.62
C SER A 351 -12.91 -15.85 -10.24
N LEU A 352 -12.98 -14.62 -9.71
CA LEU A 352 -13.65 -14.33 -8.45
C LEU A 352 -15.17 -14.32 -8.65
N ASP A 353 -15.88 -15.11 -7.85
CA ASP A 353 -17.34 -15.15 -7.90
C ASP A 353 -17.93 -13.80 -7.47
N LYS A 354 -19.08 -13.43 -8.05
CA LYS A 354 -19.84 -12.23 -7.64
C LYS A 354 -20.20 -12.28 -6.15
N SER A 355 -20.36 -13.47 -5.57
CA SER A 355 -20.64 -13.70 -4.14
C SER A 355 -19.59 -13.12 -3.22
N VAL A 356 -18.31 -13.10 -3.63
CA VAL A 356 -17.22 -12.49 -2.85
C VAL A 356 -17.51 -11.01 -2.58
N THR A 357 -17.91 -10.27 -3.61
CA THR A 357 -18.28 -8.86 -3.45
C THR A 357 -19.60 -8.70 -2.69
N GLN A 358 -20.55 -9.63 -2.85
CA GLN A 358 -21.82 -9.59 -2.10
C GLN A 358 -21.60 -9.77 -0.61
N GLU A 359 -20.75 -10.73 -0.21
CA GLU A 359 -20.41 -11.01 1.18
C GLU A 359 -19.68 -9.83 1.83
N ILE A 360 -18.67 -9.26 1.15
CA ILE A 360 -17.95 -8.06 1.61
C ILE A 360 -18.90 -6.86 1.75
N ALA A 361 -19.80 -6.66 0.78
CA ALA A 361 -20.77 -5.58 0.84
C ALA A 361 -21.75 -5.79 2.01
N ALA A 362 -22.25 -7.01 2.19
CA ALA A 362 -23.16 -7.37 3.26
C ALA A 362 -22.53 -7.18 4.65
N SER A 363 -21.28 -7.60 4.85
CA SER A 363 -20.57 -7.45 6.13
C SER A 363 -20.39 -5.98 6.53
N GLU A 364 -20.32 -5.08 5.56
CA GLU A 364 -20.20 -3.63 5.78
C GLU A 364 -21.55 -2.90 5.82
N GLY A 365 -22.66 -3.59 5.53
CA GLY A 365 -24.01 -3.02 5.43
C GLY A 365 -24.24 -2.22 4.14
N ILE A 366 -23.53 -2.54 3.07
CA ILE A 366 -23.60 -1.86 1.77
C ILE A 366 -24.63 -2.56 0.88
N LYS A 367 -25.61 -1.79 0.40
CA LYS A 367 -26.55 -2.28 -0.62
C LYS A 367 -25.93 -2.16 -2.01
N LEU A 368 -25.98 -3.23 -2.78
CA LEU A 368 -25.53 -3.28 -4.18
C LEU A 368 -26.73 -3.04 -5.11
N PRO A 369 -26.96 -1.81 -5.60
CA PRO A 369 -28.06 -1.53 -6.52
C PRO A 369 -27.78 -2.13 -7.90
N LYS A 370 -28.82 -2.25 -8.73
CA LYS A 370 -28.65 -2.58 -10.14
C LYS A 370 -28.15 -1.35 -10.90
N PHE A 371 -27.35 -1.60 -11.93
CA PHE A 371 -26.90 -0.57 -12.87
C PHE A 371 -27.12 -1.06 -14.30
N ILE A 372 -27.45 -0.14 -15.18
CA ILE A 372 -27.53 -0.34 -16.63
C ILE A 372 -26.31 0.37 -17.25
N PHE A 373 -25.55 -0.37 -18.05
CA PHE A 373 -24.44 0.18 -18.79
C PHE A 373 -24.87 0.63 -20.19
N ARG A 374 -24.51 1.85 -20.58
CA ARG A 374 -24.83 2.46 -21.88
C ARG A 374 -23.62 3.20 -22.42
N SER A 375 -23.54 3.35 -23.74
CA SER A 375 -22.53 4.18 -24.38
C SER A 375 -22.92 5.66 -24.34
N GLU A 376 -21.97 6.54 -24.05
CA GLU A 376 -22.14 8.00 -24.12
C GLU A 376 -20.94 8.65 -24.82
N GLN A 377 -21.22 9.66 -25.65
CA GLN A 377 -20.20 10.44 -26.34
C GLN A 377 -19.64 11.53 -25.43
N ASN A 378 -18.79 11.14 -24.49
CA ASN A 378 -18.26 12.00 -23.43
C ASN A 378 -16.72 11.93 -23.30
N GLY A 379 -16.05 11.37 -24.30
CA GLY A 379 -14.59 11.22 -24.32
C GLY A 379 -13.86 12.57 -24.31
N ASN A 380 -12.79 12.64 -23.53
CA ASN A 380 -11.88 13.77 -23.48
C ASN A 380 -10.44 13.28 -23.61
N ASN A 381 -9.54 14.19 -24.01
CA ASN A 381 -8.10 13.97 -23.90
C ASN A 381 -7.54 14.48 -22.56
N SER A 382 -6.25 14.27 -22.32
CA SER A 382 -5.50 14.75 -21.14
C SER A 382 -5.55 16.27 -20.88
N ARG A 383 -6.10 17.08 -21.79
CA ARG A 383 -6.33 18.52 -21.62
C ARG A 383 -7.81 18.88 -21.46
N LYS A 384 -8.67 17.89 -21.19
CA LYS A 384 -10.14 18.02 -21.12
C LYS A 384 -10.79 18.59 -22.37
N LYS A 385 -10.15 18.43 -23.53
CA LYS A 385 -10.80 18.75 -24.80
C LYS A 385 -11.62 17.54 -25.22
N VAL A 386 -12.89 17.77 -25.51
CA VAL A 386 -13.82 16.76 -26.03
C VAL A 386 -13.24 16.18 -27.31
N THR A 387 -13.16 14.85 -27.39
CA THR A 387 -12.60 14.13 -28.55
C THR A 387 -13.68 13.60 -29.48
N GLY A 388 -14.95 13.64 -29.05
CA GLY A 388 -16.06 12.99 -29.76
C GLY A 388 -16.04 11.46 -29.64
N GLU A 389 -15.16 10.91 -28.81
CA GLU A 389 -15.12 9.49 -28.49
C GLU A 389 -16.21 9.10 -27.49
N TRP A 390 -16.54 7.82 -27.51
CA TRP A 390 -17.55 7.20 -26.68
C TRP A 390 -16.90 6.43 -25.53
N THR A 391 -17.59 6.38 -24.40
CA THR A 391 -17.25 5.52 -23.25
C THR A 391 -18.49 4.76 -22.78
N ILE A 392 -18.29 3.75 -21.93
CA ILE A 392 -19.39 3.08 -21.25
C ILE A 392 -19.61 3.72 -19.87
N VAL A 393 -20.85 4.12 -19.61
CA VAL A 393 -21.29 4.70 -18.34
C VAL A 393 -22.28 3.78 -17.62
N GLY A 394 -22.15 3.66 -16.29
CA GLY A 394 -23.12 3.00 -15.43
C GLY A 394 -24.18 3.99 -14.93
N LYS A 395 -25.46 3.69 -15.15
CA LYS A 395 -26.59 4.45 -14.61
C LYS A 395 -27.46 3.56 -13.73
N ARG A 396 -27.92 4.11 -12.61
CA ARG A 396 -28.87 3.42 -11.73
C ARG A 396 -30.24 3.32 -12.39
#